data_AF-A0A923PPF2-F1
#
_entry.id   AF-A0A923PPF2-F1
#
_cell.length_a   1.000
_cell.length_b   1.000
_cell.length_c   1.000
_cell.angle_alpha   90.00
_cell.angle_beta   90.00
_cell.angle_gamma   90.00
#
_symmetry.space_group_name_H-M   'P 1'
#
loop_
_entity.id
_entity.type
_entity.pdbx_description
1 polymer ?
#
loop_
_entity_poly.entity_id
_entity_poly.type
_entity_poly.pdbx_seq_one_letter_code
_entity_poly.pdbx_strand_id
1 'polypeptide(L)'
;MPDHAHDVVNNPEKYRFEVISGGLTSKLEYRLGRNRLALVHTEVPEELAGQGIGSALVTTALTYAREHDLIVLPYCPFVAAYLERHPEWEDIVGEI
;
A
#
# COMPACT_ATOMS: atom_id res chain seq x y z
N MET A 1 0.50 1.69 -23.93
CA MET A 1 1.21 2.77 -23.22
C MET A 1 0.35 3.15 -22.03
N PRO A 2 0.85 3.13 -20.78
CA PRO A 2 0.18 3.81 -19.69
C PRO A 2 1.04 4.95 -19.15
N ASP A 3 0.50 6.15 -19.30
CA ASP A 3 0.85 7.34 -18.54
C ASP A 3 0.36 7.13 -17.09
N HIS A 4 1.28 6.89 -16.16
CA HIS A 4 1.04 7.08 -14.74
C HIS A 4 2.19 7.94 -14.22
N ALA A 5 2.04 9.26 -14.36
CA ALA A 5 2.98 10.28 -13.85
C ALA A 5 2.92 10.37 -12.31
N HIS A 6 3.10 9.25 -11.63
CA HIS A 6 3.31 9.15 -10.20
C HIS A 6 4.63 8.41 -10.04
N ASP A 7 5.71 9.15 -9.78
CA ASP A 7 7.04 8.58 -9.57
C ASP A 7 7.01 7.88 -8.19
N VAL A 8 6.53 6.63 -8.19
CA VAL A 8 6.58 5.77 -7.01
C VAL A 8 8.02 5.33 -6.85
N VAL A 9 8.74 6.02 -5.99
CA VAL A 9 10.09 5.67 -5.60
C VAL A 9 10.00 4.50 -4.63
N ASN A 10 10.29 3.30 -5.16
CA ASN A 10 10.51 2.13 -4.32
C ASN A 10 11.91 2.23 -3.70
N ASN A 11 11.98 2.34 -2.39
CA ASN A 11 13.21 2.18 -1.61
C ASN A 11 13.22 0.78 -0.98
N PRO A 12 13.62 -0.28 -1.71
CA PRO A 12 13.67 -1.63 -1.17
C PRO A 12 14.67 -1.77 -0.01
N GLU A 13 15.69 -0.91 0.03
CA GLU A 13 16.69 -0.85 1.11
C GLU A 13 16.08 -0.38 2.44
N LYS A 14 15.02 0.42 2.37
CA LYS A 14 14.29 0.94 3.53
C LYS A 14 12.90 0.32 3.68
N TYR A 15 12.55 -0.63 2.81
CA TYR A 15 11.24 -1.26 2.74
C TYR A 15 10.11 -0.23 2.74
N ARG A 16 10.20 0.78 1.86
CA ARG A 16 9.16 1.80 1.77
C ARG A 16 8.96 2.29 0.34
N PHE A 17 7.71 2.58 0.01
CA PHE A 17 7.32 3.23 -1.23
C PHE A 17 7.00 4.69 -0.92
N GLU A 18 7.55 5.60 -1.70
CA GLU A 18 7.29 7.04 -1.59
C GLU A 18 6.73 7.49 -2.94
N VAL A 19 5.66 8.27 -2.94
CA VAL A 19 5.04 8.78 -4.18
C VAL A 19 4.65 10.23 -3.99
N ILE A 20 4.92 11.04 -5.02
CA ILE A 20 4.57 12.45 -5.03
C ILE A 20 3.53 12.65 -6.13
N SER A 21 2.34 13.08 -5.74
CA SER A 21 1.22 13.35 -6.66
C SER A 21 0.65 14.73 -6.39
N GLY A 22 0.68 15.59 -7.40
CA GLY A 22 0.01 16.91 -7.35
C GLY A 22 0.51 17.85 -6.24
N GLY A 23 1.74 17.66 -5.73
CA GLY A 23 2.30 18.44 -4.62
C GLY A 23 2.12 17.81 -3.24
N LEU A 24 1.42 16.68 -3.16
CA LEU A 24 1.21 15.93 -1.93
C LEU A 24 2.10 14.68 -1.94
N THR A 25 2.80 14.44 -0.82
CA THR A 25 3.73 13.31 -0.67
C THR A 25 3.04 12.23 0.14
N SER A 26 2.93 11.04 -0.44
CA SER A 26 2.45 9.85 0.27
C SER A 26 3.61 8.86 0.44
N LYS A 27 3.68 8.24 1.60
CA LYS A 27 4.70 7.23 1.92
C LYS A 27 4.05 6.01 2.53
N LEU A 28 4.46 4.84 2.07
CA LEU A 28 4.03 3.54 2.53
C LEU A 28 5.26 2.78 3.01
N GLU A 29 5.42 2.68 4.32
CA GLU A 29 6.41 1.79 4.92
C GLU A 29 5.82 0.39 5.02
N TYR A 30 6.56 -0.55 4.44
CA TYR A 30 6.27 -1.96 4.50
C TYR A 30 7.44 -2.72 5.12
N ARG A 31 7.23 -4.00 5.42
CA ARG A 31 8.31 -4.92 5.76
C ARG A 31 8.11 -6.20 4.99
N LEU A 32 9.10 -6.57 4.20
CA LEU A 32 9.12 -7.85 3.53
C LEU A 32 9.80 -8.88 4.44
N GLY A 33 9.12 -9.98 4.76
CA GLY A 33 9.71 -11.05 5.56
C GLY A 33 9.12 -12.41 5.23
N ARG A 34 9.95 -13.38 4.82
CA ARG A 34 9.61 -14.82 4.66
C ARG A 34 8.27 -15.13 3.94
N ASN A 35 7.82 -14.27 3.01
CA ASN A 35 6.49 -14.28 2.34
C ASN A 35 5.38 -13.44 2.98
N ARG A 36 5.73 -12.41 3.75
CA ARG A 36 4.78 -11.46 4.31
C ARG A 36 5.19 -10.03 3.95
N LEU A 37 4.22 -9.21 3.60
CA LEU A 37 4.34 -7.79 3.34
C LEU A 37 3.61 -7.02 4.45
N ALA A 38 4.31 -6.68 5.53
CA ALA A 38 3.71 -5.98 6.64
C ALA A 38 3.67 -4.47 6.40
N LEU A 39 2.47 -3.92 6.20
CA LEU A 39 2.23 -2.50 6.04
C LEU A 39 2.25 -1.82 7.41
N VAL A 40 3.45 -1.53 7.89
CA VAL A 40 3.70 -0.98 9.23
C VAL A 40 3.15 0.43 9.39
N HIS A 41 3.32 1.27 8.37
CA HIS A 41 2.83 2.64 8.42
C HIS A 41 2.54 3.12 7.00
N THR A 42 1.35 3.65 6.78
CA THR A 42 1.01 4.30 5.52
C THR A 42 0.55 5.71 5.86
N GLU A 43 1.30 6.69 5.39
CA GLU A 43 0.96 8.09 5.54
C GLU A 43 0.52 8.58 4.16
N VAL A 44 -0.80 8.70 4.02
CA VAL A 44 -1.44 9.29 2.86
C VAL A 44 -2.12 10.56 3.35
N PRO A 45 -1.83 11.73 2.75
CA PRO A 45 -2.53 12.95 3.07
C PRO A 45 -4.03 12.76 2.87
N GLU A 46 -4.85 13.25 3.79
CA GLU A 46 -6.32 13.17 3.65
C GLU A 46 -6.84 13.87 2.39
N GLU A 47 -6.11 14.88 1.91
CA GLU A 47 -6.39 15.59 0.65
C GLU A 47 -6.22 14.69 -0.59
N LEU A 48 -5.36 13.66 -0.48
CA LEU A 48 -5.21 12.59 -1.47
C LEU A 48 -6.05 11.35 -1.11
N ALA A 49 -6.45 11.20 0.15
CA ALA A 49 -7.38 10.19 0.60
C ALA A 49 -8.79 10.53 0.11
N GLY A 50 -9.46 9.59 -0.54
CA GLY A 50 -10.72 9.89 -1.25
C GLY A 50 -10.54 10.45 -2.66
N GLN A 51 -9.33 10.86 -3.07
CA GLN A 51 -8.95 10.98 -4.49
C GLN A 51 -8.42 9.66 -5.08
N GLY A 52 -8.32 8.62 -4.25
CA GLY A 52 -7.92 7.28 -4.68
C GLY A 52 -6.41 7.02 -4.67
N ILE A 53 -5.56 7.95 -4.23
CA ILE A 53 -4.10 7.72 -4.17
C ILE A 53 -3.72 6.76 -3.05
N GLY A 54 -4.32 6.91 -1.86
CA GLY A 54 -4.08 5.98 -0.75
C GLY A 54 -4.55 4.57 -1.07
N SER A 55 -5.71 4.47 -1.71
CA SER A 55 -6.19 3.22 -2.30
C SER A 55 -5.24 2.74 -3.39
N ALA A 56 -4.74 3.58 -4.29
CA ALA A 56 -3.78 3.17 -5.31
C ALA A 56 -2.48 2.61 -4.71
N LEU A 57 -1.94 3.21 -3.64
CA LEU A 57 -0.78 2.68 -2.91
C LEU A 57 -1.08 1.32 -2.27
N VAL A 58 -2.19 1.23 -1.54
CA VAL A 58 -2.62 0.00 -0.87
C VAL A 58 -2.93 -1.09 -1.90
N THR A 59 -3.69 -0.79 -2.94
CA THR A 59 -3.98 -1.67 -4.08
C THR A 59 -2.71 -2.07 -4.82
N THR A 60 -1.73 -1.18 -5.01
CA THR A 60 -0.44 -1.54 -5.61
C THR A 60 0.32 -2.52 -4.72
N ALA A 61 0.38 -2.26 -3.41
CA ALA A 61 1.02 -3.14 -2.44
C ALA A 61 0.31 -4.51 -2.33
N LEU A 62 -1.02 -4.51 -2.33
CA LEU A 62 -1.87 -5.71 -2.35
C LEU A 62 -1.72 -6.50 -3.64
N THR A 63 -1.70 -5.82 -4.80
CA THR A 63 -1.50 -6.45 -6.11
C THR A 63 -0.11 -7.08 -6.17
N TYR A 64 0.93 -6.36 -5.73
CA TYR A 64 2.27 -6.91 -5.62
C TYR A 64 2.31 -8.13 -4.71
N ALA A 65 1.64 -8.07 -3.56
CA ALA A 65 1.56 -9.21 -2.67
C ALA A 65 0.85 -10.41 -3.30
N ARG A 66 -0.27 -10.17 -4.00
CA ARG A 66 -1.03 -11.19 -4.73
C ARG A 66 -0.22 -11.84 -5.85
N GLU A 67 0.50 -11.05 -6.65
CA GLU A 67 1.32 -11.56 -7.75
C GLU A 67 2.54 -12.37 -7.25
N HIS A 68 2.98 -12.10 -6.02
CA HIS A 68 4.13 -12.75 -5.41
C HIS A 68 3.75 -13.79 -4.33
N ASP A 69 2.47 -14.15 -4.18
CA ASP A 69 1.97 -15.04 -3.13
C ASP A 69 2.48 -14.63 -1.72
N LEU A 70 2.35 -13.35 -1.40
CA LEU A 70 2.73 -12.74 -0.12
C LEU A 70 1.51 -12.41 0.71
N ILE A 71 1.65 -12.56 2.03
CA ILE A 71 0.62 -12.22 3.01
C ILE A 71 0.76 -10.76 3.43
N VAL A 72 -0.24 -9.92 3.19
CA VAL A 72 -0.24 -8.51 3.59
C VAL A 72 -0.65 -8.37 5.05
N LEU A 73 0.14 -7.69 5.88
CA LEU A 73 -0.25 -7.42 7.28
C LEU A 73 -0.66 -5.95 7.44
N PRO A 74 -1.93 -5.63 7.74
CA PRO A 74 -2.43 -4.27 7.81
C PRO A 74 -2.25 -3.72 9.23
N TYR A 75 -1.04 -3.25 9.57
CA TYR A 75 -0.80 -2.62 10.88
C TYR A 75 -1.41 -1.20 10.98
N CYS A 76 -1.69 -0.57 9.84
CA CYS A 76 -2.33 0.73 9.80
C CYS A 76 -3.86 0.60 9.86
N PRO A 77 -4.55 1.33 10.76
CA PRO A 77 -6.01 1.27 10.88
C PRO A 77 -6.74 1.70 9.59
N PHE A 78 -6.10 2.51 8.75
CA PHE A 78 -6.64 2.89 7.45
C PHE A 78 -6.78 1.69 6.50
N VAL A 79 -5.78 0.80 6.49
CA VAL A 79 -5.82 -0.39 5.64
C VAL A 79 -6.89 -1.35 6.15
N ALA A 80 -7.03 -1.52 7.47
CA ALA A 80 -8.10 -2.30 8.06
C ALA A 80 -9.49 -1.78 7.61
N ALA A 81 -9.73 -0.47 7.72
CA ALA A 81 -10.98 0.15 7.27
C ALA A 81 -11.21 0.03 5.75
N TYR A 82 -10.14 0.00 4.94
CA TYR A 82 -10.24 -0.24 3.50
C TYR A 82 -10.62 -1.69 3.19
N LEU A 83 -10.02 -2.65 3.91
CA LEU A 83 -10.31 -4.07 3.78
C LEU A 83 -11.73 -4.43 4.21
N GLU A 84 -12.26 -3.80 5.26
CA GLU A 84 -13.67 -3.93 5.65
C GLU A 84 -14.64 -3.55 4.51
N ARG A 85 -14.21 -2.67 3.59
CA ARG A 85 -14.99 -2.26 2.41
C ARG A 85 -14.69 -3.09 1.17
N HIS A 86 -13.56 -3.81 1.16
CA HIS A 86 -13.10 -4.64 0.05
C HIS A 86 -12.66 -6.03 0.56
N PRO A 87 -13.63 -6.88 0.92
CA PRO A 87 -13.35 -8.22 1.46
C PRO A 87 -12.62 -9.14 0.46
N GLU A 88 -12.61 -8.78 -0.83
CA GLU A 88 -11.89 -9.48 -1.89
C GLU A 88 -10.37 -9.57 -1.66
N TRP A 89 -9.81 -8.66 -0.86
CA TRP A 89 -8.38 -8.64 -0.54
C TRP A 89 -8.07 -9.31 0.80
N GLU A 90 -9.08 -9.64 1.61
CA GLU A 90 -8.88 -10.31 2.90
C GLU A 90 -8.20 -11.68 2.74
N ASP A 91 -8.36 -12.34 1.59
CA ASP A 91 -7.74 -13.63 1.28
C ASP A 91 -6.20 -13.58 1.28
N ILE A 92 -5.61 -12.47 0.83
CA ILE A 92 -4.15 -12.27 0.82
C ILE A 92 -3.67 -11.49 2.05
N VAL A 93 -4.58 -11.04 2.91
CA VAL A 93 -4.26 -10.27 4.11
C VAL A 93 -4.18 -11.23 5.29
N GLY A 94 -3.06 -11.20 5.99
CA GLY A 94 -2.88 -11.97 7.22
C GLY A 94 -3.47 -11.21 8.40
N GLU A 95 -4.17 -11.96 9.27
CA GLU A 95 -4.47 -11.52 10.62
C GLU A 95 -3.16 -11.28 11.39
N ILE A 96 -3.07 -10.16 12.12
CA ILE A 96 -1.88 -9.70 12.89
C ILE A 96 -1.87 -10.19 14.33
#